data_AF-A0A3E0QME0-F1
#
_entry.id   AF-A0A3E0QME0-F1
#
_cell.length_a   1.000
_cell.length_b   1.000
_cell.length_c   1.000
_cell.angle_alpha   90.00
_cell.angle_beta   90.00
_cell.angle_gamma   90.00
#
_symmetry.space_group_name_H-M   'P 1'
#
loop_
_entity.id
_entity.type
_entity.pdbx_description
1 polymer ?
#
loop_
_entity_poly.entity_id
_entity_poly.type
_entity_poly.pdbx_seq_one_letter_code
_entity_poly.pdbx_strand_id
1 'polypeptide(L)' 'MTTADNDFLLHFLNENTSWNLIRDIRQHELKNTDWWALKDLTMSQAKKDYRTFLRNMPESYDTPQEALTAWIEYEKPE' A
#
# COMPACT_ATOMS: atom_id res chain seq x y z
N MET A 1 1.22 -17.95 12.73
CA MET A 1 2.45 -17.16 12.54
C MET A 1 2.66 -16.38 13.82
N THR A 2 3.81 -16.57 14.44
CA THR A 2 4.21 -15.84 15.66
C THR A 2 4.64 -14.42 15.28
N THR A 3 4.62 -13.49 16.23
CA THR A 3 5.07 -12.10 16.02
C THR A 3 6.51 -12.05 15.48
N ALA A 4 7.35 -13.03 15.82
CA ALA A 4 8.72 -13.16 15.32
C ALA A 4 8.80 -13.51 13.81
N ASP A 5 7.81 -14.23 13.28
CA ASP A 5 7.76 -14.59 11.86
C ASP A 5 7.42 -13.36 11.00
N ASN A 6 6.54 -12.48 11.49
CA ASN A 6 6.20 -11.22 10.83
C ASN A 6 7.37 -10.23 10.86
N ASP A 7 8.11 -10.17 11.98
CA ASP A 7 9.23 -9.25 12.13
C ASP A 7 10.41 -9.62 11.21
N PHE A 8 10.68 -10.92 11.05
CA PHE A 8 11.68 -11.42 10.10
C PHE A 8 11.30 -11.12 8.64
N LEU A 9 10.03 -11.34 8.27
CA LEU A 9 9.53 -11.07 6.92
C LEU A 9 9.54 -9.57 6.61
N LEU A 10 9.19 -8.73 7.57
CA LEU A 10 9.28 -7.28 7.45
C LEU A 10 10.72 -6.85 7.20
N HIS A 11 11.67 -7.35 7.99
CA HIS A 11 13.09 -7.00 7.85
C HIS A 11 13.65 -7.42 6.47
N PHE A 12 13.38 -8.66 6.05
CA PHE A 12 13.84 -9.19 4.77
C PHE A 12 13.26 -8.44 3.56
N LEU A 13 11.97 -8.09 3.62
CA LEU A 13 11.34 -7.28 2.58
C LEU A 13 11.94 -5.87 2.56
N ASN A 14 12.22 -5.29 3.72
CA ASN A 14 12.77 -3.93 3.84
C ASN A 14 14.14 -3.81 3.15
N GLU A 15 15.05 -4.78 3.36
CA GLU A 15 16.40 -4.76 2.76
C GLU A 15 16.39 -4.85 1.22
N ASN A 16 15.36 -5.47 0.63
CA ASN A 16 15.25 -5.68 -0.83
C ASN A 16 14.18 -4.79 -1.48
N THR A 17 13.61 -3.83 -0.75
CA THR A 17 12.58 -2.95 -1.30
C THR A 17 13.19 -1.96 -2.28
N SER A 18 12.57 -1.88 -3.46
CA SER A 18 12.93 -0.92 -4.50
C SER A 18 11.70 -0.12 -4.93
N TRP A 19 11.92 1.05 -5.54
CA TRP A 19 10.83 1.85 -6.11
C TRP A 19 10.01 1.09 -7.17
N ASN A 20 10.61 0.10 -7.84
CA ASN A 20 9.89 -0.78 -8.75
C ASN A 20 8.86 -1.65 -8.02
N LEU A 21 9.24 -2.24 -6.88
CA LEU A 21 8.32 -3.02 -6.04
C LEU A 21 7.17 -2.14 -5.53
N ILE A 22 7.47 -0.93 -5.05
CA ILE A 22 6.46 0.04 -4.61
C ILE A 22 5.48 0.39 -5.74
N ARG A 23 5.99 0.60 -6.95
CA ARG A 23 5.17 0.86 -8.13
C ARG A 23 4.23 -0.31 -8.41
N ASP A 24 4.73 -1.54 -8.32
CA ASP A 24 3.94 -2.74 -8.60
C ASP A 24 2.86 -2.96 -7.53
N ILE A 25 3.17 -2.77 -6.25
CA ILE A 25 2.20 -2.79 -5.14
C ILE A 25 1.09 -1.77 -5.39
N ARG A 26 1.46 -0.52 -5.69
CA ARG A 26 0.50 0.55 -6.00
C ARG A 26 -0.43 0.15 -7.14
N GLN A 27 0.10 -0.35 -8.24
CA GLN A 27 -0.68 -0.73 -9.42
C GLN A 27 -1.61 -1.91 -9.11
N HIS A 28 -1.12 -2.90 -8.36
CA HIS A 28 -1.90 -4.04 -7.92
C HIS A 28 -3.09 -3.61 -7.06
N GLU A 29 -2.84 -2.77 -6.05
CA GLU A 29 -3.90 -2.31 -5.14
C GLU A 29 -4.88 -1.35 -5.80
N LEU A 30 -4.42 -0.45 -6.67
CA LEU A 30 -5.33 0.42 -7.45
C LEU A 30 -6.25 -0.39 -8.37
N LYS A 31 -5.77 -1.50 -8.92
CA LYS A 31 -6.56 -2.44 -9.72
C LYS A 31 -7.54 -3.23 -8.83
N ASN A 32 -7.09 -3.77 -7.70
CA ASN A 32 -7.93 -4.50 -6.75
C ASN A 32 -9.06 -3.64 -6.18
N THR A 33 -8.84 -2.34 -6.08
CA THR A 33 -9.79 -1.36 -5.57
C THR A 33 -10.48 -0.56 -6.67
N ASP A 34 -10.28 -0.91 -7.95
CA ASP A 34 -10.84 -0.16 -9.07
C ASP A 34 -12.37 -0.24 -9.09
N TRP A 35 -12.92 -1.38 -8.66
CA TRP A 35 -14.36 -1.57 -8.55
C TRP A 35 -15.04 -0.58 -7.59
N TRP A 36 -14.31 -0.02 -6.61
CA TRP A 36 -14.83 1.04 -5.73
C TRP A 36 -15.19 2.32 -6.49
N ALA A 37 -14.58 2.55 -7.66
CA ALA A 37 -14.78 3.73 -8.48
C ALA A 37 -15.84 3.52 -9.59
N LEU A 38 -16.50 2.37 -9.62
CA LEU A 38 -17.60 2.12 -10.54
C LEU A 38 -18.78 3.03 -10.22
N LYS A 39 -19.46 3.50 -11.27
CA LYS A 39 -20.63 4.40 -11.17
C LYS A 39 -21.78 3.86 -10.31
N ASP A 40 -21.84 2.54 -10.12
CA ASP A 40 -22.88 1.86 -9.36
C ASP A 40 -22.65 1.93 -7.84
N LEU A 41 -21.48 2.41 -7.42
CA LEU A 41 -21.09 2.55 -6.01
C LEU A 41 -20.75 4.00 -5.67
N THR A 42 -21.15 4.44 -4.48
CA THR A 42 -20.62 5.68 -3.90
C THR A 42 -19.43 5.33 -3.02
N MET A 43 -18.24 5.73 -3.45
CA MET A 43 -17.01 5.49 -2.70
C MET A 43 -17.03 6.23 -1.36
N SER A 44 -16.82 5.52 -0.26
CA SER A 44 -16.64 6.11 1.07
C SER A 44 -15.38 6.99 1.13
N GLN A 45 -15.31 7.90 2.10
CA GLN A 45 -14.15 8.78 2.24
C GLN A 45 -12.87 7.96 2.50
N ALA A 46 -12.92 6.98 3.39
CA ALA A 46 -11.79 6.09 3.67
C ALA A 46 -11.25 5.38 2.41
N LYS A 47 -12.14 4.95 1.49
CA LYS A 47 -11.75 4.35 0.20
C LYS A 47 -11.07 5.35 -0.73
N LYS A 48 -11.54 6.60 -0.75
CA LYS A 48 -10.89 7.69 -1.51
C LYS A 48 -9.52 8.01 -0.93
N ASP A 49 -9.41 8.05 0.39
CA ASP A 49 -8.17 8.35 1.09
C ASP A 49 -7.13 7.26 0.85
N TYR A 50 -7.53 5.98 0.96
CA TYR A 50 -6.64 4.84 0.63
C TYR A 50 -6.13 4.91 -0.81
N ARG A 51 -7.02 5.17 -1.79
CA ARG A 51 -6.63 5.30 -3.19
C ARG A 51 -5.78 6.54 -3.46
N THR A 52 -5.88 7.58 -2.64
CA THR A 52 -5.04 8.78 -2.72
C THR A 52 -3.66 8.51 -2.12
N PHE A 53 -3.61 7.87 -0.95
CA PHE A 53 -2.40 7.38 -0.30
C PHE A 53 -1.55 6.52 -1.25
N LEU A 54 -2.16 5.52 -1.91
CA LEU A 54 -1.45 4.68 -2.89
C LEU A 54 -0.85 5.48 -4.04
N ARG A 55 -1.54 6.51 -4.55
CA ARG A 55 -1.03 7.34 -5.65
C ARG A 55 0.14 8.20 -5.21
N ASN A 56 0.09 8.71 -3.99
CA ASN A 56 1.07 9.62 -3.42
C ASN A 56 2.31 8.91 -2.87
N MET A 57 2.27 7.58 -2.64
CA MET A 57 3.39 6.79 -2.09
C MET A 57 4.78 7.18 -2.63
N PRO A 58 5.07 7.12 -3.95
CA PRO A 58 6.42 7.38 -4.43
C PRO A 58 6.91 8.83 -4.30
N GLU A 59 5.99 9.78 -4.05
CA GLU A 59 6.32 11.20 -3.89
C GLU A 59 6.33 11.63 -2.43
N SER A 60 5.80 10.80 -1.52
CA SER A 60 5.59 11.15 -0.10
C SER A 60 6.64 10.57 0.85
N TYR A 61 7.59 9.77 0.34
CA TYR A 61 8.60 9.09 1.14
C TYR A 61 9.98 9.24 0.50
N ASP A 62 11.02 9.35 1.33
CA ASP A 62 12.40 9.53 0.86
C ASP A 62 13.02 8.20 0.43
N THR A 63 12.55 7.10 1.02
CA THR A 63 13.04 5.75 0.72
C THR A 63 11.91 4.77 0.36
N PRO A 64 12.19 3.75 -0.49
CA PRO A 64 11.24 2.66 -0.74
C PRO A 64 10.80 1.94 0.53
N GLN A 65 11.70 1.81 1.50
CA GLN A 65 11.50 1.18 2.81
C GLN A 65 10.41 1.88 3.60
N GLU A 66 10.52 3.20 3.77
CA GLU A 66 9.51 4.01 4.44
C GLU A 66 8.14 3.89 3.78
N ALA A 67 8.12 3.88 2.44
CA ALA A 67 6.88 3.70 1.68
C ALA A 67 6.26 2.31 1.94
N LEU A 68 7.07 1.25 1.97
CA LEU A 68 6.60 -0.11 2.25
C LEU A 68 6.04 -0.22 3.67
N THR A 69 6.78 0.27 4.67
CA THR A 69 6.33 0.28 6.07
C THR A 69 5.00 1.01 6.20
N ALA A 70 4.89 2.22 5.61
CA ALA A 70 3.66 2.99 5.65
C ALA A 70 2.49 2.24 4.98
N TRP A 71 2.72 1.52 3.88
CA TRP A 71 1.66 0.72 3.23
C TRP A 71 1.23 -0.48 4.08
N ILE A 72 2.17 -1.19 4.71
CA ILE A 72 1.85 -2.34 5.57
C ILE A 72 1.08 -1.91 6.82
N GLU A 73 1.42 -0.76 7.39
CA GLU A 73 0.76 -0.19 8.56
C GLU A 73 -0.59 0.45 8.22
N TYR A 74 -0.83 0.82 6.95
CA TYR A 74 -2.09 1.43 6.53
C TYR A 74 -3.23 0.40 6.55
N GLU A 75 -4.22 0.63 7.41
CA GLU A 75 -5.44 -0.18 7.45
C GLU A 75 -6.28 0.01 6.19
N LYS A 76 -6.34 -1.03 5.36
CA LYS A 76 -7.14 -1.03 4.13
C LYS A 76 -8.64 -1.01 4.49
N PRO A 77 -9.43 -0.07 3.97
CA PRO A 77 -10.86 -0.01 4.23
C PRO A 77 -11.62 -1.14 3.50
N GLU A 78 -12.67 -1.67 4.14
CA GLU A 78 -13.62 -2.65 3.57
C GLU A 78 -14.49 -2.10 2.45
#